data_AF-D0NZ17-F1
#
_entry.id   AF-D0NZ17-F1
#
_cell.length_a   1.000
_cell.length_b   1.000
_cell.length_c   1.000
_cell.angle_alpha   90.00
_cell.angle_beta   90.00
_cell.angle_gamma   90.00
#
_symmetry.space_group_name_H-M   'P 1'
#
loop_
_entity.id
_entity.type
_entity.pdbx_description
1 polymer ?
#
loop_
_entity_poly.entity_id
_entity_poly.type
_entity_poly.pdbx_seq_one_letter_code
_entity_poly.pdbx_strand_id
1 'polypeptide(L)'
;MEIVKRFGELSGLQVQPSKSKAIFLNTAVKKVDIYGIPVVPMGETVRYLGYQVGTGPLTEVNWATRIRAVQRRLATAAQLSQSVETRVLLLNVIMLPSVLFTAAVFEMPRWADRQLRSIQKQFLWHHSTGHEPSRHKSGWHQSP
;
A
#
# COMPACT_ATOMS: atom_id res chain seq x y z
N MET A 1 -22.67 -22.12 9.06
CA MET A 1 -22.73 -21.90 7.59
C MET A 1 -24.07 -22.28 6.95
N GLU A 2 -25.01 -22.87 7.67
CA GLU A 2 -26.31 -23.29 7.11
C GLU A 2 -27.07 -22.15 6.41
N ILE A 3 -27.18 -20.98 7.05
CA ILE A 3 -27.82 -19.79 6.45
C ILE A 3 -27.17 -19.40 5.12
N VAL A 4 -25.84 -19.40 5.05
CA VAL A 4 -25.10 -19.01 3.84
C VAL A 4 -25.28 -20.05 2.73
N LYS A 5 -25.34 -21.34 3.07
CA LYS A 5 -25.64 -22.41 2.12
C LYS A 5 -27.06 -22.30 1.59
N ARG A 6 -28.05 -22.13 2.46
CA ARG A 6 -29.46 -21.96 2.10
C ARG A 6 -29.69 -20.72 1.24
N PHE A 7 -29.04 -19.62 1.55
CA PHE A 7 -29.03 -18.44 0.69
C PHE A 7 -28.43 -18.76 -0.68
N GLY A 8 -27.34 -19.52 -0.73
CA GLY A 8 -26.72 -19.94 -1.98
C GLY A 8 -27.60 -20.87 -2.81
N GLU A 9 -28.33 -21.77 -2.18
CA GLU A 9 -29.33 -22.64 -2.82
C GLU A 9 -30.49 -21.84 -3.41
N LEU A 10 -30.97 -20.82 -2.71
CA LEU A 10 -32.07 -19.97 -3.19
C LEU A 10 -31.66 -18.95 -4.25
N SER A 11 -30.43 -18.41 -4.16
CA SER A 11 -29.93 -17.36 -5.06
C SER A 11 -29.11 -17.88 -6.24
N GLY A 12 -28.67 -19.14 -6.20
CA GLY A 12 -27.69 -19.70 -7.13
C GLY A 12 -26.24 -19.25 -6.87
N LEU A 13 -25.99 -18.40 -5.86
CA LEU A 13 -24.65 -17.94 -5.52
C LEU A 13 -23.92 -18.95 -4.62
N GLN A 14 -22.63 -19.15 -4.83
CA GLN A 14 -21.82 -20.05 -4.01
C GLN A 14 -20.60 -19.34 -3.43
N VAL A 15 -20.32 -19.57 -2.15
CA VAL A 15 -19.11 -19.08 -1.49
C VAL A 15 -17.91 -19.80 -2.07
N GLN A 16 -16.83 -19.06 -2.34
CA GLN A 16 -15.54 -19.61 -2.76
C GLN A 16 -14.58 -19.62 -1.56
N PRO A 17 -14.40 -20.76 -0.86
CA PRO A 17 -13.63 -20.79 0.39
C PRO A 17 -12.18 -20.35 0.21
N SER A 18 -11.59 -20.60 -0.97
CA SER A 18 -10.21 -20.17 -1.30
C SER A 18 -10.03 -18.64 -1.35
N LYS A 19 -11.08 -17.90 -1.68
CA LYS A 19 -11.09 -16.42 -1.68
C LYS A 19 -11.63 -15.83 -0.38
N SER A 20 -12.28 -16.65 0.44
CA SER A 20 -12.76 -16.26 1.75
C SER A 20 -11.67 -16.40 2.80
N LYS A 21 -11.74 -15.55 3.82
CA LYS A 21 -10.83 -15.55 4.97
C LYS A 21 -11.62 -15.27 6.22
N ALA A 22 -11.36 -16.03 7.27
CA ALA A 22 -11.90 -15.76 8.59
C ALA A 22 -10.86 -15.00 9.42
N ILE A 23 -11.28 -13.94 10.11
CA ILE A 23 -10.43 -13.17 11.02
C ILE A 23 -11.09 -13.19 12.37
N PHE A 24 -10.39 -13.67 13.39
CA PHE A 24 -10.84 -13.52 14.76
C PHE A 24 -10.34 -12.19 15.32
N LEU A 25 -11.26 -11.41 15.90
CA LEU A 25 -10.91 -10.18 16.61
C LEU A 25 -10.37 -10.47 18.02
N ASN A 26 -10.56 -11.70 18.51
CA ASN A 26 -10.02 -12.18 19.79
C ASN A 26 -8.79 -13.06 19.54
N THR A 27 -7.76 -12.89 20.35
CA THR A 27 -6.50 -13.65 20.30
C THR A 27 -6.58 -15.02 20.97
N ALA A 28 -7.63 -15.30 21.74
CA ALA A 28 -7.81 -16.57 22.46
C ALA A 28 -8.15 -17.77 21.54
N VAL A 29 -8.60 -17.52 20.30
CA VAL A 29 -9.06 -18.58 19.40
C VAL A 29 -7.91 -19.12 18.55
N LYS A 30 -7.59 -20.40 18.72
CA LYS A 30 -6.50 -21.10 18.00
C LYS A 30 -6.97 -21.93 16.79
N LYS A 31 -8.14 -21.62 16.24
CA LYS A 31 -8.67 -22.35 15.08
C LYS A 31 -7.89 -21.97 13.82
N VAL A 32 -7.61 -22.97 12.98
CA VAL A 32 -6.93 -22.79 11.68
C VAL A 32 -7.92 -22.69 10.51
N ASP A 33 -9.15 -23.19 10.70
CA ASP A 33 -10.21 -23.21 9.70
C ASP A 33 -11.58 -23.05 10.36
N ILE A 34 -12.52 -22.47 9.62
CA ILE A 34 -13.94 -22.43 9.98
C ILE A 34 -14.77 -22.78 8.75
N TYR A 35 -15.35 -23.99 8.73
CA TYR A 35 -16.21 -24.46 7.63
C TYR A 35 -15.52 -24.45 6.25
N GLY A 36 -14.24 -24.82 6.19
CA GLY A 36 -13.43 -24.80 4.96
C GLY A 36 -12.90 -23.42 4.59
N ILE A 37 -13.20 -22.39 5.37
CA ILE A 37 -12.63 -21.06 5.22
C ILE A 37 -11.39 -20.94 6.11
N PRO A 38 -10.19 -20.72 5.51
CA PRO A 38 -8.97 -20.58 6.28
C PRO A 38 -9.01 -19.35 7.18
N VAL A 39 -8.55 -19.52 8.42
CA VAL A 39 -8.39 -18.44 9.40
C VAL A 39 -7.06 -17.73 9.15
N VAL A 40 -7.08 -16.40 9.17
CA VAL A 40 -5.85 -15.60 9.11
C VAL A 40 -5.06 -15.80 10.40
N PRO A 41 -3.80 -16.28 10.34
CA PRO A 41 -3.00 -16.51 11.53
C PRO A 41 -2.77 -15.25 12.37
N MET A 42 -2.49 -15.44 13.65
CA MET A 42 -2.16 -14.34 14.55
C MET A 42 -0.88 -13.64 14.08
N GLY A 43 -0.90 -12.31 14.04
CA GLY A 43 0.20 -11.48 13.55
C GLY A 43 0.26 -11.32 12.03
N GLU A 44 -0.59 -12.04 11.28
CA GLU A 44 -0.70 -11.90 9.83
C GLU A 44 -1.79 -10.92 9.42
N THR A 45 -1.75 -10.55 8.13
CA THR A 45 -2.74 -9.67 7.51
C THR A 45 -3.18 -10.23 6.17
N VAL A 46 -4.42 -9.93 5.79
CA VAL A 46 -4.95 -10.20 4.47
C VAL A 46 -5.56 -8.95 3.84
N ARG A 47 -5.56 -8.90 2.51
CA ARG A 47 -6.10 -7.76 1.78
C ARG A 47 -7.63 -7.76 1.78
N TYR A 48 -8.23 -6.66 2.25
CA TYR A 48 -9.65 -6.36 2.16
C TYR A 48 -9.85 -4.91 1.71
N LEU A 49 -10.59 -4.70 0.61
CA LEU A 49 -10.89 -3.38 0.03
C LEU A 49 -9.67 -2.47 -0.19
N GLY A 50 -8.49 -3.06 -0.42
CA GLY A 50 -7.24 -2.31 -0.61
C GLY A 50 -6.43 -2.03 0.66
N TYR A 51 -6.95 -2.39 1.83
CA TYR A 51 -6.21 -2.41 3.08
C TYR A 51 -5.73 -3.81 3.44
N GLN A 52 -4.65 -3.88 4.22
CA GLN A 52 -4.28 -5.06 4.98
C GLN A 52 -5.04 -5.01 6.31
N VAL A 53 -5.78 -6.08 6.60
CA VAL A 53 -6.57 -6.27 7.83
C VAL A 53 -6.18 -7.58 8.50
N GLY A 54 -6.33 -7.69 9.81
CA GLY A 54 -5.89 -8.85 10.58
C GLY A 54 -5.39 -8.42 11.94
N THR A 55 -4.42 -9.17 12.47
CA THR A 55 -3.87 -8.96 13.82
C THR A 55 -2.38 -8.57 13.79
N GLY A 56 -1.79 -8.44 12.61
CA GLY A 56 -0.44 -7.89 12.41
C GLY A 56 -0.34 -6.37 12.60
N PRO A 57 0.83 -5.78 12.32
CA PRO A 57 1.07 -4.34 12.47
C PRO A 57 0.39 -3.54 11.35
N LEU A 58 -0.93 -3.35 11.46
CA LEU A 58 -1.79 -2.85 10.39
C LEU A 58 -1.36 -1.49 9.85
N THR A 59 -1.07 -0.53 10.73
CA THR A 59 -0.61 0.81 10.34
C THR A 59 0.62 0.72 9.44
N GLU A 60 1.62 -0.06 9.84
CA GLU A 60 2.90 -0.08 9.15
C GLU A 60 2.82 -0.77 7.80
N VAL A 61 2.13 -1.91 7.74
CA VAL A 61 1.97 -2.67 6.50
C VAL A 61 1.15 -1.87 5.48
N ASN A 62 0.10 -1.17 5.92
CA ASN A 62 -0.74 -0.36 5.05
C ASN A 62 0.03 0.85 4.50
N TRP A 63 0.74 1.61 5.33
CA TRP A 63 1.56 2.74 4.88
C TRP A 63 2.69 2.29 3.95
N ALA A 64 3.37 1.18 4.25
CA ALA A 64 4.45 0.68 3.40
C ALA A 64 3.91 0.21 2.04
N THR A 65 2.74 -0.42 2.02
CA THR A 65 2.07 -0.82 0.78
C THR A 65 1.62 0.40 -0.01
N ARG A 66 1.09 1.42 0.66
CA ARG A 66 0.66 2.67 0.02
C ARG A 66 1.81 3.41 -0.62
N ILE A 67 2.91 3.59 0.10
CA ILE A 67 4.11 4.27 -0.40
C ILE A 67 4.67 3.55 -1.63
N ARG A 68 4.79 2.22 -1.59
CA ARG A 68 5.23 1.42 -2.74
C ARG A 68 4.31 1.60 -3.95
N ALA A 69 3.00 1.62 -3.75
CA ALA A 69 2.04 1.84 -4.83
C ALA A 69 2.17 3.26 -5.44
N VAL A 70 2.35 4.29 -4.61
CA VAL A 70 2.59 5.67 -5.05
C VAL A 70 3.87 5.75 -5.86
N GLN A 71 4.98 5.18 -5.37
CA GLN A 71 6.26 5.18 -6.08
C GLN A 71 6.14 4.54 -7.47
N ARG A 72 5.50 3.37 -7.59
CA ARG A 72 5.30 2.71 -8.89
C ARG A 72 4.50 3.58 -9.85
N ARG A 73 3.39 4.17 -9.39
CA ARG A 73 2.55 5.02 -10.24
C ARG A 73 3.29 6.29 -10.68
N LEU A 74 4.06 6.90 -9.80
CA LEU A 74 4.89 8.06 -10.14
C LEU A 74 6.03 7.69 -11.10
N ALA A 75 6.67 6.52 -10.94
CA ALA A 75 7.70 6.06 -11.86
C ALA A 75 7.15 5.88 -13.29
N THR A 76 5.94 5.33 -13.44
CA THR A 76 5.27 5.26 -14.74
C THR A 76 4.92 6.65 -15.26
N ALA A 77 4.38 7.53 -14.41
CA ALA A 77 3.98 8.87 -14.82
C ALA A 77 5.16 9.81 -15.14
N ALA A 78 6.34 9.56 -14.58
CA ALA A 78 7.58 10.29 -14.89
C ALA A 78 7.93 10.19 -16.38
N GLN A 79 7.57 9.10 -17.06
CA GLN A 79 7.85 8.95 -18.49
C GLN A 79 7.11 10.01 -19.34
N LEU A 80 5.99 10.53 -18.84
CA LEU A 80 5.12 11.49 -19.54
C LEU A 80 5.37 12.94 -19.10
N SER A 81 6.24 13.14 -18.13
CA SER A 81 6.40 14.42 -17.47
C SER A 81 7.64 15.13 -18.02
N GLN A 82 7.48 16.34 -18.54
CA GLN A 82 8.62 17.13 -19.05
C GLN A 82 8.76 18.48 -18.34
N SER A 83 7.67 18.98 -17.72
CA SER A 83 7.65 20.26 -17.01
C SER A 83 7.37 20.10 -15.51
N VAL A 84 7.65 21.15 -14.73
CA VAL A 84 7.36 21.17 -13.29
C VAL A 84 5.85 21.17 -13.04
N GLU A 85 5.09 21.90 -13.84
CA GLU A 85 3.62 22.00 -13.76
C GLU A 85 2.98 20.63 -13.90
N THR A 86 3.41 19.85 -14.90
CA THR A 86 2.92 18.47 -15.09
C THR A 86 3.28 17.59 -13.89
N ARG A 87 4.46 17.76 -13.27
CA ARG A 87 4.83 16.99 -12.07
C ARG A 87 3.96 17.33 -10.87
N VAL A 88 3.66 18.60 -10.65
CA VAL A 88 2.75 19.04 -9.58
C VAL A 88 1.35 18.44 -9.80
N LEU A 89 0.85 18.50 -11.03
CA LEU A 89 -0.44 17.88 -11.38
C LEU A 89 -0.44 16.37 -11.11
N LEU A 90 0.61 15.67 -11.53
CA LEU A 90 0.75 14.22 -11.30
C LEU A 90 0.79 13.88 -9.81
N LEU A 91 1.47 14.68 -8.97
CA LEU A 91 1.45 14.48 -7.52
C LEU A 91 0.04 14.65 -6.94
N ASN A 92 -0.69 15.68 -7.36
CA ASN A 92 -2.06 15.92 -6.91
C ASN A 92 -3.02 14.81 -7.32
N VAL A 93 -2.87 14.26 -8.53
CA VAL A 93 -3.77 13.21 -9.05
C VAL A 93 -3.38 11.80 -8.57
N ILE A 94 -2.11 11.55 -8.26
CA ILE A 94 -1.61 10.22 -7.87
C ILE A 94 -1.40 10.11 -6.37
N MET A 95 -0.56 10.98 -5.81
CA MET A 95 -0.08 10.86 -4.43
C MET A 95 -1.18 11.29 -3.44
N LEU A 96 -1.76 12.46 -3.62
CA LEU A 96 -2.73 13.03 -2.67
C LEU A 96 -3.93 12.10 -2.39
N PRO A 97 -4.70 11.63 -3.39
CA PRO A 97 -5.84 10.73 -3.12
C PRO A 97 -5.39 9.40 -2.51
N SER A 98 -4.21 8.90 -2.89
CA SER A 98 -3.66 7.67 -2.34
C SER A 98 -3.32 7.81 -0.84
N VAL A 99 -2.70 8.92 -0.46
CA VAL A 99 -2.37 9.25 0.93
C VAL A 99 -3.63 9.47 1.75
N LEU A 100 -4.56 10.30 1.26
CA LEU A 100 -5.82 10.60 1.95
C LEU A 100 -6.66 9.35 2.19
N PHE A 101 -6.74 8.44 1.21
CA PHE A 101 -7.41 7.16 1.39
C PHE A 101 -6.85 6.41 2.60
N THR A 102 -5.51 6.26 2.68
CA THR A 102 -4.89 5.51 3.79
C THR A 102 -5.00 6.24 5.12
N ALA A 103 -4.84 7.56 5.11
CA ALA A 103 -4.97 8.42 6.29
C ALA A 103 -6.38 8.42 6.90
N ALA A 104 -7.41 8.12 6.10
CA ALA A 104 -8.78 8.01 6.59
C ALA A 104 -9.01 6.81 7.53
N VAL A 105 -8.12 5.81 7.52
CA VAL A 105 -8.24 4.57 8.32
C VAL A 105 -7.07 4.39 9.28
N PHE A 106 -5.86 4.80 8.88
CA PHE A 106 -4.65 4.62 9.67
C PHE A 106 -3.95 5.96 9.88
N GLU A 107 -3.63 6.28 11.13
CA GLU A 107 -2.80 7.44 11.45
C GLU A 107 -1.45 7.36 10.73
N MET A 108 -0.96 8.50 10.23
CA MET A 108 0.30 8.55 9.50
C MET A 108 1.49 8.51 10.46
N PRO A 109 2.32 7.44 10.44
CA PRO A 109 3.50 7.39 11.28
C PRO A 109 4.59 8.33 10.73
N ARG A 110 5.47 8.79 11.62
CA ARG A 110 6.55 9.76 11.27
C ARG A 110 7.48 9.25 10.16
N TRP A 111 7.70 7.94 10.08
CA TRP A 111 8.54 7.38 9.02
C TRP A 111 7.86 7.50 7.64
N ALA A 112 6.54 7.32 7.57
CA ALA A 112 5.77 7.42 6.33
C ALA A 112 5.70 8.86 5.84
N ASP A 113 5.47 9.83 6.74
CA ASP A 113 5.50 11.27 6.41
C ASP A 113 6.87 11.66 5.82
N ARG A 114 7.97 11.28 6.48
CA ARG A 114 9.33 11.54 5.98
C ARG A 114 9.56 10.94 4.59
N GLN A 115 9.11 9.71 4.38
CA GLN A 115 9.30 9.02 3.10
C GLN A 115 8.46 9.65 1.98
N LEU A 116 7.21 10.02 2.25
CA LEU A 116 6.34 10.72 1.28
C LEU A 116 6.92 12.08 0.89
N ARG A 117 7.41 12.87 1.86
CA ARG A 117 8.10 14.14 1.58
C ARG A 117 9.35 13.94 0.73
N SER A 118 10.11 12.87 0.99
CA SER A 118 11.28 12.53 0.17
C SER A 118 10.89 12.23 -1.27
N ILE A 119 9.87 11.39 -1.49
CA ILE A 119 9.36 11.05 -2.83
C ILE A 119 8.86 12.30 -3.54
N GLN A 120 8.10 13.15 -2.85
CA GLN A 120 7.59 14.40 -3.41
C GLN A 120 8.73 15.31 -3.91
N LYS A 121 9.76 15.51 -3.08
CA LYS A 121 10.93 16.33 -3.43
C LYS A 121 11.70 15.72 -4.61
N GLN A 122 11.98 14.41 -4.57
CA GLN A 122 12.73 13.72 -5.63
C GLN A 122 12.00 13.79 -6.96
N PHE A 123 10.68 13.55 -6.96
CA PHE A 123 9.88 13.59 -8.18
C PHE A 123 9.85 15.00 -8.78
N LEU A 124 9.60 16.03 -7.95
CA LEU A 124 9.55 17.43 -8.38
C LEU A 124 10.87 17.95 -8.95
N TRP A 125 12.01 17.55 -8.39
CA TRP A 125 13.29 18.16 -8.76
C TRP A 125 14.14 17.28 -9.68
N HIS A 126 14.16 15.97 -9.48
CA HIS A 126 15.11 15.07 -10.15
C HIS A 126 14.48 14.15 -11.18
N HIS A 127 13.17 14.24 -11.40
CA HIS A 127 12.46 13.34 -12.32
C HIS A 127 12.65 11.85 -11.96
N SER A 128 13.07 11.59 -10.72
CA SER A 128 13.47 10.28 -10.22
C SER A 128 12.64 9.96 -8.98
N THR A 129 12.35 8.67 -8.80
CA THR A 129 11.69 8.13 -7.60
C THR A 129 12.64 7.24 -6.78
N GLY A 130 13.93 7.22 -7.17
CA GLY A 130 14.96 6.37 -6.56
C GLY A 130 15.59 7.00 -5.31
N HIS A 131 15.96 6.13 -4.36
CA HIS A 131 16.66 6.49 -3.13
C HIS A 131 18.19 6.51 -3.33
N GLU A 132 18.67 6.97 -4.49
CA GLU A 132 20.09 6.99 -4.77
C GLU A 132 20.69 8.31 -4.25
N PRO A 133 21.65 8.28 -3.31
CA PRO A 133 22.33 9.48 -2.86
C PRO A 133 23.08 10.07 -4.05
N SER A 134 22.78 11.33 -4.39
CA SER A 134 23.47 12.06 -5.45
C SER A 134 24.95 12.23 -5.08
N ARG A 135 25.78 11.30 -5.55
CA ARG A 135 27.24 11.49 -5.55
C ARG A 135 27.58 12.48 -6.64
N HIS A 136 27.66 13.76 -6.30
CA HIS A 136 28.35 14.74 -7.12
C HIS A 136 29.85 14.37 -7.15
N LYS A 137 30.32 13.78 -8.24
CA LYS A 137 31.76 13.71 -8.54
C LYS A 137 32.20 15.12 -8.96
N SER A 138 32.73 15.92 -8.04
CA SER A 138 33.55 17.06 -8.40
C SER A 138 34.90 16.54 -8.88
N GLY A 139 35.02 16.34 -10.19
CA GLY A 139 36.31 16.08 -10.82
C GLY A 139 37.15 17.35 -10.77
N TRP A 140 38.01 17.47 -9.77
CA TRP A 140 39.11 18.42 -9.80
C TRP A 140 40.05 18.02 -10.94
N HIS A 141 40.04 18.80 -12.01
CA HIS A 141 41.08 18.78 -13.03
C HIS A 141 42.35 19.35 -12.39
N GLN A 142 43.38 18.51 -12.23
CA GLN A 142 44.76 18.98 -12.15
C GLN A 142 45.42 18.68 -13.49
N SER A 143 45.85 19.74 -14.16
CA SER A 143 46.84 19.76 -15.24
C SER A 143 47.55 21.11 -15.19
N PRO A 144 48.81 21.24 -15.65
CA PRO A 144 49.87 20.26 -15.85
C PRO A 144 50.97 20.32 -14.76
#